data_AF-A0A8S4QKE0-F1
#
_entry.id   AF-A0A8S4QKE0-F1
#
_cell.length_a   1.000
_cell.length_b   1.000
_cell.length_c   1.000
_cell.angle_alpha   90.00
_cell.angle_beta   90.00
_cell.angle_gamma   90.00
#
_symmetry.space_group_name_H-M   'P 1'
#
loop_
_entity.id
_entity.type
_entity.pdbx_description
1 polymer ?
#
loop_
_entity_poly.entity_id
_entity_poly.type
_entity_poly.pdbx_seq_one_letter_code
_entity_poly.pdbx_strand_id
1 'polypeptide(L)'
;YCSRALERTLRNGGRTDKPSRMEVLSILLKNPYHHCLPHAIPVHMLNNTYQVISFDGSTTVEEFLSTLSTELGCRESSASGFALFSDDPIEKDLEHHIKPDKKVSTKTHAS
;
A
#
# COMPACT_ATOMS: atom_id res chain seq x y z
N TYR A 1 13.95 1.03 -12.53
CA TYR A 1 13.24 0.38 -11.41
C TYR A 1 14.18 -0.04 -10.27
N CYS A 2 15.08 -1.03 -10.45
CA CYS A 2 15.84 -1.64 -9.34
C CYS A 2 16.67 -0.64 -8.51
N SER A 3 17.37 0.31 -9.14
CA SER A 3 18.15 1.34 -8.43
C SER A 3 17.27 2.17 -7.48
N ARG A 4 16.13 2.68 -7.97
CA ARG A 4 15.14 3.41 -7.16
C ARG A 4 14.56 2.55 -6.03
N ALA A 5 14.24 1.29 -6.31
CA ALA A 5 13.70 0.38 -5.30
C ALA A 5 14.71 0.14 -4.17
N LEU A 6 15.99 0.00 -4.49
CA LEU A 6 17.07 -0.10 -3.51
C LEU A 6 17.21 1.19 -2.69
N GLU A 7 17.30 2.34 -3.35
CA GLU A 7 17.41 3.65 -2.69
C GLU A 7 16.26 3.90 -1.71
N ARG A 8 15.01 3.63 -2.13
CA ARG A 8 13.85 3.76 -1.25
C ARG A 8 13.87 2.76 -0.09
N THR A 9 14.35 1.53 -0.32
CA THR A 9 14.50 0.55 0.77
C THR A 9 15.55 0.98 1.78
N LEU A 10 16.67 1.57 1.33
CA LEU A 10 17.69 2.12 2.23
C LEU A 10 17.15 3.30 3.04
N ARG A 11 16.35 4.17 2.41
CA ARG A 11 15.74 5.34 3.07
C ARG A 11 14.64 4.97 4.06
N ASN A 12 13.72 4.10 3.64
CA ASN A 12 12.50 3.80 4.38
C ASN A 12 12.65 2.55 5.28
N GLY A 13 13.82 1.89 5.27
CA GLY A 13 14.06 0.63 5.97
C GLY A 13 13.50 -0.59 5.25
N GLY A 14 14.08 -1.75 5.57
CA GLY A 14 13.68 -3.05 5.04
C GLY A 14 12.28 -3.49 5.50
N ARG A 15 11.64 -4.37 4.72
CA ARG A 15 10.37 -5.02 5.08
C ARG A 15 10.59 -6.19 6.03
N THR A 16 9.59 -6.50 6.86
CA THR A 16 9.59 -7.64 7.79
C THR A 16 9.01 -8.92 7.20
N ASP A 17 8.13 -8.77 6.21
CA ASP A 17 7.42 -9.88 5.57
C ASP A 17 8.00 -10.16 4.19
N LYS A 18 7.89 -11.40 3.69
CA LYS A 18 8.25 -11.72 2.30
C LYS A 18 7.26 -11.10 1.29
N PRO A 19 7.69 -10.77 0.05
CA PRO A 19 6.79 -10.38 -1.02
C PRO A 19 5.70 -11.42 -1.27
N SER A 20 4.47 -10.98 -1.50
CA SER A 20 3.38 -11.86 -1.89
C SER A 20 3.52 -12.36 -3.33
N ARG A 21 2.76 -13.40 -3.70
CA ARG A 21 2.69 -13.86 -5.09
C ARG A 21 2.27 -12.75 -6.04
N MET A 22 1.31 -11.91 -5.63
CA MET A 22 0.83 -10.80 -6.44
C MET A 22 1.87 -9.69 -6.60
N GLU A 23 2.62 -9.38 -5.54
CA GLU A 23 3.75 -8.45 -5.62
C GLU A 23 4.78 -8.95 -6.65
N VAL A 24 5.20 -10.20 -6.56
CA VAL A 24 6.17 -10.80 -7.49
C VAL A 24 5.65 -10.76 -8.93
N LEU A 25 4.41 -11.19 -9.17
CA LEU A 25 3.81 -11.19 -10.50
C LEU A 25 3.75 -9.79 -11.10
N SER A 26 3.38 -8.77 -10.31
CA SER A 26 3.29 -7.41 -10.83
C SER A 26 4.65 -6.79 -11.21
N ILE A 27 5.76 -7.22 -10.59
CA ILE A 27 7.11 -6.81 -10.99
C ILE A 27 7.51 -7.50 -12.29
N LEU A 28 7.18 -8.79 -12.44
CA LEU A 28 7.54 -9.58 -13.62
C LEU A 28 6.72 -9.21 -14.87
N LEU A 29 5.43 -8.88 -14.68
CA LEU A 29 4.50 -8.66 -15.78
C LEU A 29 4.40 -7.20 -16.21
N LYS A 30 4.73 -6.23 -15.35
CA LYS A 30 4.70 -4.80 -15.73
C LYS A 30 6.04 -4.37 -16.29
N ASN A 31 6.00 -3.49 -17.30
CA ASN A 31 7.22 -2.91 -17.85
C ASN A 31 7.91 -2.01 -16.78
N PRO A 32 9.11 -2.38 -16.28
CA PRO A 32 9.78 -1.66 -15.20
C PRO A 32 10.34 -0.29 -15.64
N TYR A 33 10.30 0.02 -16.93
CA TYR A 33 10.70 1.33 -17.48
C TYR A 33 9.54 2.33 -17.52
N HIS A 34 8.29 1.89 -17.41
CA HIS A 34 7.13 2.78 -17.51
C HIS A 34 6.51 3.13 -16.16
N HIS A 35 6.73 2.32 -15.11
CA HIS A 35 6.10 2.53 -13.82
C HIS A 35 7.07 2.32 -12.66
N CYS A 36 7.15 3.32 -11.78
CA CYS A 36 7.90 3.23 -10.53
C CYS A 36 7.09 2.59 -9.39
N LEU A 37 5.75 2.55 -9.52
CA LEU A 37 4.82 1.97 -8.56
C LEU A 37 4.10 0.78 -9.23
N PRO A 38 4.61 -0.44 -9.10
CA PRO A 38 4.10 -1.60 -9.83
C PRO A 38 2.83 -2.19 -9.22
N HIS A 39 2.48 -1.85 -7.98
CA HIS A 39 1.30 -2.38 -7.30
C HIS A 39 0.20 -1.33 -7.26
N ALA A 40 -1.06 -1.76 -7.21
CA ALA A 40 -2.20 -0.90 -6.92
C ALA A 40 -3.30 -1.69 -6.23
N ILE A 41 -3.97 -1.10 -5.24
CA ILE A 41 -5.11 -1.71 -4.53
C ILE A 41 -6.25 -0.70 -4.41
N PRO A 42 -7.52 -1.16 -4.44
CA PRO A 42 -8.63 -0.33 -4.03
C PRO A 42 -8.58 -0.07 -2.52
N VAL A 43 -8.88 1.16 -2.12
CA VAL A 43 -9.14 1.55 -0.73
C VAL A 43 -10.59 1.99 -0.67
N HIS A 44 -11.39 1.29 0.13
CA HIS A 44 -12.81 1.59 0.30
C HIS A 44 -13.00 2.68 1.35
N MET A 45 -13.85 3.64 1.04
CA MET A 45 -14.21 4.75 1.93
C MET A 45 -15.56 4.48 2.61
N LEU A 46 -15.81 5.12 3.75
CA LEU A 46 -17.07 4.98 4.49
C LEU A 46 -18.30 5.53 3.75
N ASN A 47 -18.12 6.33 2.70
CA ASN A 47 -19.18 6.82 1.83
C ASN A 47 -19.43 5.91 0.61
N ASN A 48 -18.98 4.66 0.67
CA ASN A 48 -19.14 3.63 -0.37
C ASN A 48 -18.42 3.93 -1.70
N THR A 49 -17.50 4.90 -1.74
CA THR A 49 -16.59 5.07 -2.86
C THR A 49 -15.30 4.28 -2.64
N TYR A 50 -14.48 4.16 -3.69
CA TYR A 50 -13.14 3.63 -3.57
C TYR A 50 -12.17 4.44 -4.41
N GLN A 51 -10.91 4.48 -3.97
CA GLN A 51 -9.78 5.02 -4.75
C GLN A 51 -8.74 3.93 -4.97
N VAL A 52 -8.14 3.89 -6.15
CA VAL A 52 -7.11 2.90 -6.50
C VAL A 52 -5.74 3.54 -6.34
N ILE A 53 -5.05 3.20 -5.25
CA ILE A 53 -3.77 3.82 -4.91
C ILE A 53 -2.63 2.89 -5.32
N SER A 54 -1.66 3.46 -6.02
CA SER A 54 -0.45 2.75 -6.46
C SER A 54 0.66 2.82 -5.43
N PHE A 55 1.47 1.77 -5.34
CA PHE A 55 2.58 1.68 -4.39
C PHE A 55 3.71 0.75 -4.88
N ASP A 56 4.83 0.76 -4.17
CA ASP A 56 5.94 -0.19 -4.34
C ASP A 56 6.25 -0.92 -3.02
N GLY A 57 7.10 -1.96 -3.06
CA GLY A 57 7.41 -2.78 -1.89
C GLY A 57 8.14 -2.07 -0.74
N SER A 58 8.52 -0.79 -0.91
CA SER A 58 9.15 0.05 0.12
C SER A 58 8.21 1.12 0.69
N THR A 59 7.04 1.31 0.08
CA THR A 59 6.00 2.26 0.49
C THR A 59 5.51 1.94 1.91
N THR A 60 5.59 2.93 2.79
CA THR A 60 4.99 2.83 4.14
C THR A 60 3.49 3.11 4.08
N VAL A 61 2.75 2.69 5.09
CA VAL A 61 1.33 3.03 5.25
C VAL A 61 1.14 4.54 5.33
N GLU A 62 2.06 5.26 5.97
CA GLU A 62 2.05 6.73 6.00
C GLU A 62 2.20 7.37 4.61
N GLU A 63 3.17 6.93 3.80
CA GLU A 63 3.35 7.42 2.42
C GLU A 63 2.10 7.10 1.55
N PHE A 64 1.50 5.94 1.77
CA PHE A 64 0.27 5.52 1.09
C PHE A 64 -0.93 6.39 1.48
N LEU A 65 -1.13 6.65 2.77
CA LEU A 65 -2.18 7.53 3.30
C LEU A 65 -2.01 8.98 2.84
N SER A 66 -0.77 9.47 2.75
CA SER A 66 -0.47 10.78 2.19
C SER A 66 -0.91 10.87 0.73
N THR A 67 -0.57 9.86 -0.09
CA THR A 67 -0.99 9.78 -1.51
C THR A 67 -2.52 9.77 -1.63
N LEU A 68 -3.19 8.91 -0.85
CA LEU A 68 -4.66 8.84 -0.82
C LEU A 68 -5.29 10.18 -0.41
N SER A 69 -4.74 10.82 0.62
CA SER A 69 -5.25 12.10 1.14
C SER A 69 -5.11 13.21 0.09
N THR A 70 -3.99 13.25 -0.64
CA THR A 70 -3.80 14.14 -1.79
C THR A 70 -4.83 13.85 -2.90
N GLU A 71 -5.03 12.60 -3.28
CA GLU A 71 -6.00 12.23 -4.33
C GLU A 71 -7.45 12.55 -3.95
N LEU A 72 -7.80 12.48 -2.66
CA LEU A 72 -9.11 12.85 -2.13
C LEU A 72 -9.28 14.37 -1.90
N GLY A 73 -8.23 15.17 -2.08
CA GLY A 73 -8.26 16.61 -1.76
C GLY A 73 -8.45 16.89 -0.26
N CYS A 74 -8.02 15.95 0.59
CA CYS A 74 -8.10 16.06 2.04
C CYS A 74 -6.90 16.80 2.63
N ARG A 75 -6.95 17.08 3.94
CA ARG A 75 -5.76 17.54 4.69
C ARG A 75 -4.66 16.48 4.63
N GLU A 76 -3.43 16.92 4.86
CA GLU A 76 -2.26 16.04 5.01
C GLU A 76 -2.54 14.86 5.96
N SER A 77 -1.90 13.71 5.73
CA SER A 77 -2.13 12.49 6.50
C SER A 77 -1.93 12.69 8.01
N SER A 78 -0.99 13.55 8.41
CA SER A 78 -0.74 13.90 9.81
C SER A 78 -1.86 14.71 10.48
N ALA A 79 -2.79 15.27 9.70
CA ALA A 79 -3.86 16.16 10.15
C ALA A 79 -5.28 15.73 9.67
N SER A 80 -5.39 14.68 8.84
CA SER A 80 -6.66 14.18 8.33
C SER A 80 -7.39 13.29 9.33
N GLY A 81 -6.65 12.62 10.22
CA GLY A 81 -7.20 11.61 11.13
C GLY A 81 -7.55 10.29 10.46
N PHE A 82 -7.15 10.09 9.19
CA PHE A 82 -7.38 8.84 8.47
C PHE A 82 -6.39 7.75 8.89
N ALA A 83 -6.89 6.51 8.92
CA ALA A 83 -6.11 5.31 9.18
C ALA A 83 -6.51 4.21 8.17
N LEU A 84 -5.60 3.27 7.91
CA LEU A 84 -5.90 2.09 7.10
C LEU A 84 -6.25 0.92 8.00
N PHE A 85 -7.26 0.18 7.57
CA PHE A 85 -7.69 -1.08 8.17
C PHE A 85 -7.65 -2.17 7.10
N SER A 86 -7.30 -3.38 7.50
CA SER A 86 -7.40 -4.55 6.62
C SER A 86 -8.78 -5.16 6.75
N ASP A 87 -9.43 -5.41 5.61
CA ASP A 87 -10.61 -6.26 5.55
C ASP A 87 -10.15 -7.73 5.63
N ASP A 88 -10.43 -8.39 6.75
CA ASP A 88 -10.25 -9.84 6.87
C ASP A 88 -11.58 -10.54 6.51
N PRO A 89 -11.64 -11.28 5.38
CA PRO A 89 -12.88 -11.95 4.98
C PRO A 89 -13.30 -13.08 5.94
N ILE A 90 -12.39 -13.55 6.79
CA ILE A 90 -12.61 -14.59 7.81
C ILE A 90 -13.11 -13.94 9.11
N GLU A 91 -12.50 -12.83 9.53
CA GLU A 91 -12.83 -12.10 10.76
C GLU A 91 -13.53 -10.76 10.49
N LYS A 92 -14.75 -10.83 9.94
CA LYS A 92 -15.50 -9.64 9.49
C LYS A 92 -15.86 -8.62 10.59
N ASP A 93 -15.90 -9.07 11.84
CA ASP A 93 -16.29 -8.24 12.98
C ASP A 93 -15.07 -7.62 13.72
N LEU A 94 -13.84 -7.88 13.25
CA LEU A 94 -12.62 -7.37 13.85
C LEU A 94 -11.89 -6.42 12.89
N GLU A 95 -11.80 -5.15 13.27
CA GLU A 95 -11.03 -4.15 12.52
C GLU A 95 -9.52 -4.31 12.79
N HIS A 96 -8.76 -4.62 11.75
CA HIS A 96 -7.31 -4.79 11.83
C HIS A 96 -6.58 -3.50 11.43
N HIS A 97 -6.35 -2.62 12.40
CA HIS A 97 -5.60 -1.37 12.18
C HIS A 97 -4.16 -1.63 11.72
N ILE A 98 -3.79 -1.05 10.58
CA ILE A 98 -2.46 -1.16 10.00
C ILE A 98 -1.61 0.04 10.41
N LYS A 99 -0.53 -0.22 11.15
CA LYS A 99 0.32 0.84 11.70
C LYS A 99 1.02 1.67 10.60
N PRO A 100 1.17 3.00 10.75
CA PRO A 100 1.79 3.89 9.76
C PRO A 100 3.21 3.53 9.32
N ASP A 101 4.01 2.93 10.20
CA ASP A 101 5.40 2.55 9.96
C ASP A 101 5.56 1.25 9.14
N LYS A 102 4.47 0.47 8.97
CA LYS A 102 4.50 -0.79 8.22
C LYS A 102 4.55 -0.56 6.72
N LYS A 103 5.05 -1.57 6.00
CA LYS A 103 5.04 -1.60 4.53
C LYS A 103 3.70 -2.09 4.01
N VAL A 104 3.19 -1.45 2.96
CA VAL A 104 2.00 -1.94 2.25
C VAL A 104 2.37 -3.21 1.47
N SER A 105 1.55 -4.25 1.57
CA SER A 105 1.74 -5.51 0.84
C SER A 105 0.39 -6.10 0.48
N THR A 106 0.29 -6.69 -0.72
CA THR A 106 -0.91 -7.42 -1.14
C THR A 106 -0.88 -8.83 -0.55
N LYS A 107 -1.41 -9.04 0.65
CA LYS A 107 -1.57 -10.42 1.16
C LYS A 107 -2.75 -11.07 0.45
N THR A 108 -2.49 -11.99 -0.48
CA THR A 108 -3.51 -12.90 -0.98
C THR A 108 -3.68 -14.02 0.04
N HIS A 109 -4.79 -14.00 0.78
CA HIS A 109 -5.28 -15.20 1.46
C HIS A 109 -5.82 -16.15 0.38
N ALA A 110 -5.06 -17.20 0.07
CA ALA A 110 -5.60 -18.33 -0.67
C ALA A 110 -6.40 -19.17 0.33
N SER A 111 -7.71 -19.25 0.13
CA SER A 111 -8.59 -20.26 0.74
C SER A 111 -8.21 -21.66 0.27
#